data_AF-A0A4Q6GRY6-F1
#
_entry.id   AF-A0A4Q6GRY6-F1
#
_cell.length_a   1.000
_cell.length_b   1.000
_cell.length_c   1.000
_cell.angle_alpha   90.00
_cell.angle_beta   90.00
_cell.angle_gamma   90.00
#
_symmetry.space_group_name_H-M   'P 1'
#
loop_
_entity.id
_entity.type
_entity.pdbx_description
1 polymer ?
#
loop_
_entity_poly.entity_id
_entity_poly.type
_entity_poly.pdbx_seq_one_letter_code
_entity_poly.pdbx_strand_id
1 'polypeptide(L)'
;MSAVLADHPGPIPRIAVTGEAPSQAALLPPAALELLATLHRLVEPRRQACLAARKQRQAFFDAGGLPDFREDTRALRKGEWQVAPVPAALQDRRVEITGPVDPKMVINALNSGAKVFMADFEDSTAPTWANLLAGQQALIGAVAGTLRFNAPASAAGQPGKQYTLKPFEEQAVLVVRPRGWHLDEKHLRIDGAPISGGLFDLALFAFHNATALAGKDRGPYFYLPKLQSMEEAALWETALSHIEASLGLA
;
A
#
# COMPACT_ATOMS: atom_id res chain seq x y z
N MET A 1 -11.69 15.71 -51.75
CA MET A 1 -10.70 14.91 -51.00
C MET A 1 -9.87 15.87 -50.17
N SER A 2 -9.68 15.77 -48.86
CA SER A 2 -10.29 14.98 -47.79
C SER A 2 -10.09 15.88 -46.57
N ALA A 3 -11.15 16.26 -45.86
CA ALA A 3 -11.02 16.99 -44.61
C ALA A 3 -10.49 16.00 -43.57
N VAL A 4 -9.27 16.23 -43.10
CA VAL A 4 -8.69 15.48 -41.99
C VAL A 4 -9.51 15.86 -40.76
N LEU A 5 -10.42 14.95 -40.37
CA LEU A 5 -11.10 15.00 -39.08
C LEU A 5 -10.02 14.98 -38.01
N ALA A 6 -9.82 16.12 -37.35
CA ALA A 6 -9.10 16.14 -36.09
C ALA A 6 -9.96 15.36 -35.08
N ASP A 7 -9.45 14.20 -34.67
CA ASP A 7 -9.96 13.48 -33.50
C ASP A 7 -9.89 14.43 -32.31
N HIS A 8 -11.03 14.99 -31.92
CA HIS A 8 -11.17 15.57 -30.59
C HIS A 8 -11.32 14.39 -29.63
N PRO A 9 -10.35 14.15 -28.73
CA PRO A 9 -10.58 13.16 -27.70
C PRO A 9 -11.79 13.65 -26.91
N GLY A 10 -12.82 12.80 -26.83
CA GLY A 10 -13.97 13.04 -25.97
C GLY A 10 -13.53 13.35 -24.53
N PRO A 11 -14.45 13.83 -23.67
CA PRO A 11 -14.09 14.21 -22.31
C PRO A 11 -13.32 13.07 -21.63
N ILE A 12 -12.08 13.36 -21.20
CA ILE A 12 -11.24 12.38 -20.51
C ILE A 12 -12.01 11.92 -19.27
N PRO A 13 -12.28 10.61 -19.11
CA PRO A 13 -12.93 10.13 -17.91
C PRO A 13 -12.07 10.50 -16.70
N ARG A 14 -12.68 11.13 -15.68
CA ARG A 14 -12.00 11.56 -14.44
C ARG A 14 -11.28 10.41 -13.73
N ILE A 15 -11.78 9.19 -13.91
CA ILE A 15 -11.21 7.94 -13.38
C ILE A 15 -11.30 6.90 -14.49
N ALA A 16 -10.17 6.28 -14.84
CA ALA A 16 -10.10 5.23 -15.84
C ALA A 16 -9.30 4.03 -15.32
N VAL A 17 -9.98 2.89 -15.19
CA VAL A 17 -9.35 1.59 -14.91
C VAL A 17 -9.04 0.94 -16.25
N THR A 18 -7.76 0.74 -16.56
CA THR A 18 -7.29 0.15 -17.82
C THR A 18 -6.74 -1.27 -17.65
N GLY A 19 -6.65 -1.76 -16.40
CA GLY A 19 -6.26 -3.13 -16.10
C GLY A 19 -7.47 -4.07 -16.07
N GLU A 20 -7.23 -5.34 -16.38
CA GLU A 20 -8.22 -6.41 -16.31
C GLU A 20 -7.72 -7.56 -15.42
N ALA A 21 -8.52 -7.91 -14.42
CA ALA A 21 -8.31 -9.08 -13.57
C ALA A 21 -9.66 -9.63 -13.08
N PRO A 22 -9.71 -10.92 -12.71
CA PRO A 22 -10.92 -11.52 -12.14
C PRO A 22 -11.40 -10.77 -10.91
N SER A 23 -12.73 -10.60 -10.80
CA SER A 23 -13.41 -10.01 -9.64
C SER A 23 -12.97 -8.59 -9.24
N GLN A 24 -12.26 -7.86 -10.12
CA GLN A 24 -11.73 -6.53 -9.78
C GLN A 24 -12.80 -5.50 -9.42
N ALA A 25 -14.02 -5.64 -9.94
CA ALA A 25 -15.14 -4.73 -9.64
C ALA A 25 -15.52 -4.75 -8.15
N ALA A 26 -15.36 -5.89 -7.47
CA ALA A 26 -15.60 -6.00 -6.03
C ALA A 26 -14.51 -5.30 -5.20
N LEU A 27 -13.28 -5.25 -5.73
CA LEU A 27 -12.14 -4.57 -5.09
C LEU A 27 -12.12 -3.06 -5.38
N LEU A 28 -12.70 -2.64 -6.50
CA LEU A 28 -12.76 -1.26 -6.97
C LEU A 28 -14.20 -0.75 -7.08
N PRO A 29 -15.01 -0.82 -5.99
CA PRO A 29 -16.34 -0.22 -6.02
C PRO A 29 -16.24 1.30 -6.18
N PRO A 30 -17.32 1.98 -6.62
CA PRO A 30 -17.31 3.43 -6.84
C PRO A 30 -16.76 4.25 -5.67
N ALA A 31 -17.07 3.86 -4.43
CA ALA A 31 -16.58 4.55 -3.24
C ALA A 31 -15.05 4.42 -3.04
N ALA A 32 -14.46 3.26 -3.35
CA ALA A 32 -13.02 3.07 -3.29
C ALA A 32 -12.31 3.88 -4.38
N LEU A 33 -12.89 3.92 -5.59
CA LEU A 33 -12.39 4.73 -6.69
C LEU A 33 -12.44 6.23 -6.37
N GLU A 34 -13.49 6.70 -5.69
CA GLU A 34 -13.57 8.11 -5.26
C GLU A 34 -12.54 8.45 -4.18
N LEU A 35 -12.31 7.56 -3.20
CA LEU A 35 -11.22 7.72 -2.23
C LEU A 35 -9.86 7.83 -2.93
N LEU A 36 -9.57 6.94 -3.87
CA LEU A 36 -8.32 6.97 -4.65
C LEU A 36 -8.20 8.25 -5.49
N ALA A 37 -9.29 8.72 -6.09
CA ALA A 37 -9.34 9.95 -6.88
C ALA A 37 -9.05 11.20 -6.03
N THR A 38 -9.69 11.32 -4.87
CA THR A 38 -9.47 12.44 -3.95
C THR A 38 -8.05 12.43 -3.39
N LEU A 39 -7.53 11.26 -3.01
CA LEU A 39 -6.14 11.08 -2.57
C LEU A 39 -5.13 11.50 -3.65
N HIS A 40 -5.32 11.04 -4.88
CA HIS A 40 -4.43 11.38 -5.97
C HIS A 40 -4.36 12.90 -6.18
N ARG A 41 -5.52 13.57 -6.26
CA ARG A 41 -5.59 15.02 -6.46
C ARG A 41 -4.91 15.80 -5.33
N LEU A 42 -5.01 15.30 -4.09
CA LEU A 42 -4.38 15.92 -2.92
C LEU A 42 -2.85 15.73 -2.90
N VAL A 43 -2.38 14.51 -3.18
CA VAL A 43 -1.01 14.09 -2.87
C VAL A 43 -0.07 14.19 -4.09
N GLU A 44 -0.58 13.95 -5.29
CA GLU A 44 0.24 13.79 -6.50
C GLU A 44 1.14 15.00 -6.81
N PRO A 45 0.66 16.26 -6.75
CA PRO A 45 1.52 17.42 -7.03
C PRO A 45 2.74 17.46 -6.10
N ARG A 46 2.54 17.16 -4.80
CA ARG A 46 3.62 17.15 -3.82
C ARG A 46 4.51 15.92 -3.96
N ARG A 47 3.98 14.76 -4.35
CA ARG A 47 4.78 13.58 -4.70
C ARG A 47 5.77 13.90 -5.82
N GLN A 48 5.31 14.52 -6.90
CA GLN A 48 6.19 14.91 -8.02
C GLN A 48 7.25 15.92 -7.59
N ALA A 49 6.90 16.89 -6.75
CA ALA A 49 7.88 17.83 -6.19
C ALA A 49 8.95 17.12 -5.34
N CYS A 50 8.57 16.15 -4.50
CA CYS A 50 9.51 15.33 -3.74
C CYS A 50 10.43 14.51 -4.65
N LEU A 51 9.89 13.85 -5.68
CA LEU A 51 10.69 13.06 -6.64
C LEU A 51 11.66 13.95 -7.45
N ALA A 52 11.26 15.18 -7.80
CA ALA A 52 12.16 16.15 -8.41
C ALA A 52 13.27 16.60 -7.44
N ALA A 53 12.93 16.84 -6.16
CA ALA A 53 13.90 17.20 -5.13
C ALA A 53 14.93 16.09 -4.87
N ARG A 54 14.55 14.80 -5.01
CA ARG A 54 15.52 13.68 -4.98
C ARG A 54 16.60 13.83 -6.05
N LYS A 55 16.22 14.15 -7.29
CA LYS A 55 17.17 14.36 -8.40
C LYS A 55 18.11 15.53 -8.14
N GLN A 56 17.58 16.64 -7.61
CA GLN A 56 18.40 17.81 -7.26
C GLN A 56 19.40 17.48 -6.16
N ARG A 57 18.97 16.74 -5.12
CA ARG A 57 19.84 16.31 -4.03
C ARG A 57 20.92 15.34 -4.51
N GLN A 58 20.56 14.40 -5.38
CA GLN A 58 21.53 13.50 -6.00
C GLN A 58 22.58 14.29 -6.80
N ALA A 59 22.17 15.26 -7.61
CA ALA A 59 23.11 16.10 -8.37
C ALA A 59 24.07 16.89 -7.46
N PHE A 60 23.62 17.35 -6.28
CA PHE A 60 24.50 17.95 -5.28
C PHE A 60 25.54 16.95 -4.75
N PHE A 61 25.14 15.70 -4.49
CA PHE A 61 26.06 14.65 -4.06
C PHE A 61 27.07 14.27 -5.14
N ASP A 62 26.61 14.16 -6.39
CA ASP A 62 27.46 13.86 -7.54
C ASP A 62 28.52 14.95 -7.77
N ALA A 63 28.21 16.20 -7.41
CA ALA A 63 29.14 17.33 -7.44
C ALA A 63 30.14 17.37 -6.25
N GLY A 64 30.18 16.33 -5.43
CA GLY A 64 31.08 16.21 -4.28
C GLY A 64 30.51 16.71 -2.94
N GLY A 65 29.24 17.13 -2.93
CA GLY A 65 28.53 17.39 -1.68
C GLY A 65 28.35 16.10 -0.87
N LEU A 66 28.41 16.19 0.46
CA LEU A 66 28.14 15.05 1.34
C LEU A 66 26.84 15.29 2.13
N PRO A 67 26.10 14.23 2.48
CA PRO A 67 24.93 14.37 3.35
C PRO A 67 25.36 14.83 4.75
N ASP A 68 24.58 15.73 5.34
CA ASP A 68 24.76 16.17 6.72
C ASP A 68 23.40 16.53 7.35
N PHE A 69 23.38 16.71 8.66
CA PHE A 69 22.21 17.14 9.40
C PHE A 69 21.81 18.57 9.02
N ARG A 70 20.56 18.71 8.59
CA ARG A 70 19.92 19.98 8.29
C ARG A 70 19.87 20.93 9.48
N GLU A 71 20.30 22.18 9.31
CA GLU A 71 20.28 23.18 10.39
C GLU A 71 18.86 23.70 10.67
N ASP A 72 18.02 23.83 9.65
CA ASP A 72 16.61 24.28 9.77
C ASP A 72 15.73 23.36 10.65
N THR A 73 16.19 22.14 10.93
CA THR A 73 15.49 21.15 11.77
C THR A 73 16.20 20.89 13.10
N ARG A 74 17.24 21.68 13.44
CA ARG A 74 18.00 21.53 14.69
C ARG A 74 17.10 21.62 15.93
N ALA A 75 16.13 22.53 15.94
CA ALA A 75 15.22 22.70 17.07
C ALA A 75 14.40 21.42 17.35
N LEU A 76 13.96 20.72 16.30
CA LEU A 76 13.23 19.45 16.44
C LEU A 76 14.13 18.35 17.05
N ARG A 77 15.39 18.26 16.62
CA ARG A 77 16.34 17.26 17.14
C ARG A 77 16.76 17.51 18.59
N LYS A 78 16.70 18.77 19.04
CA LYS A 78 17.07 19.18 20.40
C LYS A 78 15.88 19.31 21.36
N GLY A 79 14.66 19.33 20.83
CA GLY A 79 13.45 19.46 21.62
C GLY A 79 13.09 18.17 22.35
N GLU A 80 12.25 18.29 23.36
CA GLU A 80 11.67 17.15 24.09
C GLU A 80 10.29 16.83 23.50
N TRP A 81 10.20 15.69 22.80
CA TRP A 81 8.95 15.19 22.24
C TRP A 81 9.04 13.67 22.08
N GLN A 82 7.89 13.04 21.90
CA GLN A 82 7.78 11.62 21.59
C GLN A 82 6.65 11.40 20.60
N VAL A 83 6.67 10.26 19.91
CA VAL A 83 5.56 9.82 19.06
C VAL A 83 4.32 9.51 19.90
N ALA A 84 3.16 9.40 19.27
CA ALA A 84 1.94 8.96 19.93
C ALA A 84 2.10 7.55 20.55
N PRO A 85 1.31 7.20 21.58
CA PRO A 85 1.36 5.88 22.21
C PRO A 85 1.19 4.73 21.20
N VAL A 86 2.04 3.71 21.32
CA VAL A 86 1.99 2.54 20.44
C VAL A 86 0.81 1.64 20.83
N PRO A 87 -0.07 1.26 19.87
CA PRO A 87 -1.18 0.33 20.13
C PRO A 87 -0.70 -0.98 20.77
N ALA A 88 -1.50 -1.56 21.67
CA ALA A 88 -1.14 -2.78 22.39
C ALA A 88 -0.70 -3.93 21.46
N ALA A 89 -1.34 -4.04 20.29
CA ALA A 89 -1.02 -5.01 19.24
C ALA A 89 0.44 -4.92 18.74
N LEU A 90 1.07 -3.76 18.84
CA LEU A 90 2.39 -3.47 18.28
C LEU A 90 3.47 -3.28 19.36
N GLN A 91 3.16 -3.56 20.63
CA GLN A 91 4.14 -3.42 21.71
C GLN A 91 5.17 -4.57 21.75
N ASP A 92 4.76 -5.79 21.38
CA ASP A 92 5.68 -6.94 21.24
C ASP A 92 5.89 -7.27 19.76
N ARG A 93 7.02 -6.84 19.21
CA ARG A 93 7.44 -7.05 17.82
C ARG A 93 8.77 -7.78 17.71
N ARG A 94 9.08 -8.65 18.68
CA ARG A 94 10.40 -9.29 18.81
C ARG A 94 10.88 -10.06 17.57
N VAL A 95 9.94 -10.59 16.78
CA VAL A 95 10.20 -11.27 15.50
C VAL A 95 9.10 -10.88 14.53
N GLU A 96 9.51 -10.40 13.36
CA GLU A 96 8.63 -10.11 12.23
C GLU A 96 9.01 -10.99 11.05
N ILE A 97 8.02 -11.59 10.39
CA ILE A 97 8.23 -12.29 9.13
C ILE A 97 7.76 -11.39 7.98
N THR A 98 8.48 -11.42 6.87
CA THR A 98 8.13 -10.68 5.65
C THR A 98 7.77 -11.65 4.55
N GLY A 99 6.85 -11.27 3.66
CA GLY A 99 6.55 -12.10 2.50
C GLY A 99 5.57 -11.45 1.53
N PRO A 100 5.49 -12.02 0.31
CA PRO A 100 4.58 -11.52 -0.71
C PRO A 100 3.12 -11.71 -0.29
N VAL A 101 2.24 -11.06 -1.04
CA VAL A 101 0.79 -11.07 -0.80
C VAL A 101 0.05 -12.24 -1.45
N ASP A 102 0.76 -13.28 -1.94
CA ASP A 102 0.06 -14.44 -2.48
C ASP A 102 -0.71 -15.21 -1.38
N PRO A 103 -1.89 -15.79 -1.69
CA PRO A 103 -2.76 -16.39 -0.69
C PRO A 103 -2.09 -17.46 0.19
N LYS A 104 -1.23 -18.30 -0.39
CA LYS A 104 -0.57 -19.38 0.33
C LYS A 104 0.45 -18.82 1.31
N MET A 105 1.26 -17.86 0.87
CA MET A 105 2.29 -17.23 1.71
C MET A 105 1.67 -16.38 2.81
N VAL A 106 0.59 -15.65 2.53
CA VAL A 106 -0.16 -14.91 3.57
C VAL A 106 -0.61 -15.84 4.69
N ILE A 107 -1.21 -17.00 4.38
CA ILE A 107 -1.61 -17.98 5.40
C ILE A 107 -0.41 -18.49 6.20
N ASN A 108 0.66 -18.90 5.52
CA ASN A 108 1.84 -19.45 6.19
C ASN A 108 2.51 -18.42 7.10
N ALA A 109 2.61 -17.17 6.65
CA ALA A 109 3.23 -16.09 7.40
C ALA A 109 2.41 -15.72 8.64
N LEU A 110 1.08 -15.59 8.51
CA LEU A 110 0.19 -15.36 9.65
C LEU A 110 0.26 -16.50 10.67
N ASN A 111 0.38 -17.74 10.21
CA ASN A 111 0.43 -18.93 11.07
C ASN A 111 1.83 -19.25 11.66
N SER A 112 2.85 -18.46 11.32
CA SER A 112 4.27 -18.78 11.54
C SER A 112 4.72 -18.76 13.00
N GLY A 113 3.98 -18.08 13.88
CA GLY A 113 4.40 -17.80 15.26
C GLY A 113 5.25 -16.54 15.42
N ALA A 114 5.56 -15.83 14.32
CA ALA A 114 6.08 -14.46 14.40
C ALA A 114 5.04 -13.53 15.07
N LYS A 115 5.51 -12.43 15.66
CA LYS A 115 4.61 -11.43 16.25
C LYS A 115 3.93 -10.57 15.21
N VAL A 116 4.65 -10.28 14.12
CA VAL A 116 4.17 -9.45 13.02
C VAL A 116 4.43 -10.16 11.70
N PHE A 117 3.49 -10.05 10.77
CA PHE A 117 3.68 -10.37 9.37
C PHE A 117 3.59 -9.08 8.56
N MET A 118 4.69 -8.71 7.90
CA MET A 118 4.70 -7.65 6.90
C MET A 118 4.32 -8.23 5.53
N ALA A 119 3.06 -8.03 5.14
CA ALA A 119 2.54 -8.38 3.82
C ALA A 119 2.97 -7.36 2.78
N ASP A 120 3.65 -7.82 1.74
CA ASP A 120 4.47 -6.95 0.91
C ASP A 120 3.95 -6.81 -0.53
N PHE A 121 3.51 -5.60 -0.89
CA PHE A 121 3.21 -5.22 -2.28
C PHE A 121 4.43 -4.65 -3.03
N GLU A 122 5.59 -4.60 -2.36
CA GLU A 122 6.80 -3.93 -2.81
C GLU A 122 7.89 -4.93 -3.24
N ASP A 123 9.11 -4.90 -2.71
CA ASP A 123 10.26 -5.63 -3.26
C ASP A 123 10.08 -7.16 -3.43
N SER A 124 9.23 -7.83 -2.63
CA SER A 124 9.02 -9.28 -2.76
C SER A 124 7.85 -9.67 -3.68
N THR A 125 7.09 -8.70 -4.21
CA THR A 125 5.96 -8.92 -5.10
C THR A 125 6.18 -8.22 -6.44
N ALA A 126 6.28 -8.99 -7.54
CA ALA A 126 6.24 -8.41 -8.87
C ALA A 126 4.88 -7.70 -9.07
N PRO A 127 4.85 -6.38 -9.36
CA PRO A 127 3.63 -5.57 -9.29
C PRO A 127 2.80 -5.67 -10.58
N THR A 128 2.44 -6.89 -10.98
CA THR A 128 1.45 -7.10 -12.04
C THR A 128 0.06 -6.79 -11.50
N TRP A 129 -0.84 -6.30 -12.35
CA TRP A 129 -2.22 -5.99 -11.95
C TRP A 129 -2.92 -7.18 -11.27
N ALA A 130 -2.73 -8.38 -11.81
CA ALA A 130 -3.25 -9.61 -11.25
C ALA A 130 -2.68 -9.93 -9.85
N ASN A 131 -1.37 -9.77 -9.64
CA ASN A 131 -0.75 -10.03 -8.34
C ASN A 131 -1.23 -9.04 -7.28
N LEU A 132 -1.33 -7.76 -7.62
CA LEU A 132 -1.74 -6.71 -6.69
C LEU A 132 -3.21 -6.90 -6.27
N LEU A 133 -4.11 -7.14 -7.21
CA LEU A 133 -5.52 -7.39 -6.90
C LEU A 133 -5.74 -8.72 -6.16
N ALA A 134 -5.04 -9.79 -6.56
CA ALA A 134 -5.07 -11.04 -5.81
C ALA A 134 -4.53 -10.87 -4.39
N GLY A 135 -3.51 -10.03 -4.21
CA GLY A 135 -2.98 -9.65 -2.91
C GLY A 135 -3.99 -8.93 -2.04
N GLN A 136 -4.65 -7.89 -2.57
CA GLN A 136 -5.74 -7.20 -1.85
C GLN A 136 -6.84 -8.19 -1.45
N GLN A 137 -7.27 -9.05 -2.37
CA GLN A 137 -8.29 -10.07 -2.09
C GLN A 137 -7.84 -11.06 -1.00
N ALA A 138 -6.57 -11.46 -1.01
CA ALA A 138 -6.01 -12.35 0.02
C ALA A 138 -6.01 -11.67 1.39
N LEU A 139 -5.61 -10.41 1.46
CA LEU A 139 -5.59 -9.66 2.73
C LEU A 139 -7.01 -9.40 3.26
N ILE A 140 -7.98 -9.10 2.40
CA ILE A 140 -9.40 -9.02 2.78
C ILE A 140 -9.88 -10.34 3.38
N GLY A 141 -9.59 -11.46 2.72
CA GLY A 141 -9.91 -12.78 3.23
C GLY A 141 -9.19 -13.09 4.55
N ALA A 142 -7.95 -12.63 4.72
CA ALA A 142 -7.17 -12.83 5.93
C ALA A 142 -7.79 -12.09 7.12
N VAL A 143 -8.09 -10.81 6.94
CA VAL A 143 -8.75 -9.98 7.95
C VAL A 143 -10.14 -10.52 8.26
N ALA A 144 -10.90 -11.00 7.28
CA ALA A 144 -12.20 -11.62 7.50
C ALA A 144 -12.14 -13.03 8.13
N GLY A 145 -10.96 -13.67 8.19
CA GLY A 145 -10.78 -15.05 8.67
C GLY A 145 -11.22 -16.12 7.65
N THR A 146 -11.53 -15.72 6.42
CA THR A 146 -12.08 -16.57 5.35
C THR A 146 -11.07 -17.00 4.31
N LEU A 147 -9.81 -16.53 4.39
CA LEU A 147 -8.76 -16.92 3.43
C LEU A 147 -8.48 -18.42 3.49
N ARG A 148 -8.57 -19.08 2.34
CA ARG A 148 -8.27 -20.51 2.15
C ARG A 148 -7.47 -20.66 0.87
N PHE A 149 -6.55 -21.62 0.84
CA PHE A 149 -5.79 -21.96 -0.36
C PHE A 149 -5.68 -23.46 -0.53
N ASN A 150 -6.04 -23.96 -1.70
CA ASN A 150 -5.86 -25.36 -2.09
C ASN A 150 -4.69 -25.43 -3.07
N ALA A 151 -3.61 -26.10 -2.67
CA ALA A 151 -2.51 -26.36 -3.59
C ALA A 151 -2.99 -27.24 -4.76
N PRO A 152 -2.40 -27.11 -5.95
CA PRO A 152 -2.65 -28.06 -7.03
C PRO A 152 -2.18 -29.46 -6.62
N ALA A 153 -2.79 -30.49 -7.23
CA ALA A 153 -2.30 -31.86 -7.12
C ALA A 153 -0.85 -31.92 -7.63
N SER A 154 -0.04 -32.78 -7.02
CA SER A 154 1.33 -33.01 -7.49
C SER A 154 1.32 -33.65 -8.88
N ALA A 155 2.43 -33.54 -9.62
CA ALA A 155 2.62 -34.23 -10.89
C ALA A 155 2.50 -35.76 -10.77
N ALA A 156 2.71 -36.31 -9.56
CA ALA A 156 2.53 -37.72 -9.23
C ALA A 156 1.08 -38.08 -8.81
N GLY A 157 0.11 -37.18 -9.01
CA GLY A 157 -1.32 -37.43 -8.73
C GLY A 157 -1.73 -37.34 -7.27
N GLN A 158 -0.82 -37.00 -6.34
CA GLN A 158 -1.19 -36.80 -4.94
C GLN A 158 -2.09 -35.57 -4.77
N PRO A 159 -3.19 -35.65 -3.98
CA PRO A 159 -4.07 -34.52 -3.71
C PRO A 159 -3.29 -33.33 -3.14
N GLY A 160 -3.62 -32.13 -3.60
CA GLY A 160 -2.99 -30.92 -3.11
C GLY A 160 -3.34 -30.62 -1.65
N LYS A 161 -2.36 -30.13 -0.89
CA LYS A 161 -2.57 -29.73 0.51
C LYS A 161 -3.50 -28.51 0.60
N GLN A 162 -4.41 -28.54 1.56
CA GLN A 162 -5.24 -27.39 1.93
C GLN A 162 -4.57 -26.56 3.02
N TYR A 163 -4.68 -25.24 2.90
CA TYR A 163 -4.12 -24.25 3.82
C TYR A 163 -5.25 -23.36 4.33
N THR A 164 -5.32 -23.22 5.65
CA THR A 164 -6.30 -22.39 6.35
C THR A 164 -5.61 -21.58 7.44
N LEU A 165 -6.24 -20.49 7.86
CA LEU A 165 -5.74 -19.69 8.98
C LEU A 165 -5.93 -20.43 10.30
N LYS A 166 -5.00 -20.23 11.24
CA LYS A 166 -5.18 -20.56 12.66
C LYS A 166 -6.24 -19.65 13.31
N PRO A 167 -6.69 -19.94 14.55
CA PRO A 167 -7.47 -18.98 15.34
C PRO A 167 -6.83 -17.59 15.36
N PHE A 168 -7.63 -16.53 15.35
CA PHE A 168 -7.16 -15.15 15.12
C PHE A 168 -6.13 -14.69 16.17
N GLU A 169 -6.30 -15.10 17.41
CA GLU A 169 -5.41 -14.84 18.55
C GLU A 169 -4.03 -15.51 18.42
N GLU A 170 -3.91 -16.55 17.61
CA GLU A 170 -2.65 -17.24 17.32
C GLU A 170 -1.93 -16.67 16.08
N GLN A 171 -2.60 -15.79 15.31
CA GLN A 171 -2.03 -15.21 14.10
C GLN A 171 -1.09 -14.05 14.43
N ALA A 172 -0.05 -13.89 13.61
CA ALA A 172 0.79 -12.70 13.63
C ALA A 172 -0.05 -11.44 13.32
N VAL A 173 0.33 -10.30 13.90
CA VAL A 173 -0.27 -9.01 13.57
C VAL A 173 0.08 -8.64 12.13
N LEU A 174 -0.93 -8.35 11.31
CA LEU A 174 -0.75 -7.96 9.93
C LEU A 174 -0.30 -6.49 9.83
N VAL A 175 0.78 -6.25 9.10
CA VAL A 175 1.27 -4.92 8.69
C VAL A 175 1.45 -4.95 7.17
N VAL A 176 1.02 -3.91 6.46
CA VAL A 176 1.10 -3.88 4.99
C VAL A 176 2.22 -2.96 4.52
N ARG A 177 3.09 -3.44 3.63
CA ARG A 177 4.09 -2.61 2.94
C ARG A 177 3.58 -2.24 1.55
N PRO A 178 3.14 -1.00 1.31
CA PRO A 178 2.77 -0.54 -0.03
C PRO A 178 4.00 -0.27 -0.89
N ARG A 179 3.82 -0.10 -2.20
CA ARG A 179 4.89 0.37 -3.10
C ARG A 179 5.41 1.76 -2.70
N GLY A 180 6.70 2.01 -2.94
CA GLY A 180 7.32 3.31 -2.64
C GLY A 180 6.91 4.44 -3.59
N TRP A 181 7.19 5.69 -3.20
CA TRP A 181 6.77 6.91 -3.94
C TRP A 181 7.16 7.00 -5.41
N HIS A 182 8.19 6.26 -5.82
CA HIS A 182 8.74 6.26 -7.18
C HIS A 182 8.00 5.31 -8.14
N LEU A 183 7.08 4.48 -7.65
CA LEU A 183 6.30 3.54 -8.45
C LEU A 183 4.90 4.09 -8.69
N ASP A 184 4.47 3.98 -9.95
CA ASP A 184 3.12 4.31 -10.39
C ASP A 184 2.28 3.02 -10.53
N GLU A 185 0.98 3.12 -10.30
CA GLU A 185 0.00 2.13 -10.72
C GLU A 185 -0.58 2.54 -12.07
N LYS A 186 0.03 2.01 -13.14
CA LYS A 186 -0.30 2.39 -14.51
C LYS A 186 -1.71 1.98 -14.97
N HIS A 187 -2.37 1.06 -14.26
CA HIS A 187 -3.69 0.54 -14.63
C HIS A 187 -4.85 1.35 -14.05
N LEU A 188 -4.58 2.33 -13.19
CA LEU A 188 -5.58 3.28 -12.70
C LEU A 188 -5.12 4.70 -12.99
N ARG A 189 -5.87 5.39 -13.86
CA ARG A 189 -5.62 6.79 -14.20
C ARG A 189 -6.67 7.69 -13.60
N ILE A 190 -6.24 8.81 -13.03
CA ILE A 190 -7.10 9.86 -12.49
C ILE A 190 -6.73 11.15 -13.21
N ASP A 191 -7.73 11.78 -13.82
CA ASP A 191 -7.56 12.99 -14.62
C ASP A 191 -6.44 12.84 -15.69
N GLY A 192 -6.28 11.62 -16.23
CA GLY A 192 -5.31 11.26 -17.27
C GLY A 192 -3.94 10.76 -16.77
N ALA A 193 -3.57 11.00 -15.50
CA ALA A 193 -2.29 10.59 -14.92
C ALA A 193 -2.40 9.25 -14.16
N PRO A 194 -1.37 8.38 -14.18
CA PRO A 194 -1.37 7.19 -13.33
C PRO A 194 -1.31 7.60 -11.85
N ILE A 195 -2.01 6.88 -10.98
CA ILE A 195 -1.91 7.09 -9.54
C ILE A 195 -0.57 6.57 -9.00
N SER A 196 -0.09 7.11 -7.88
CA SER A 196 0.99 6.48 -7.12
C SER A 196 0.61 5.05 -6.70
N GLY A 197 1.51 4.09 -6.94
CA GLY A 197 1.32 2.70 -6.52
C GLY A 197 1.16 2.57 -5.01
N GLY A 198 1.91 3.37 -4.24
CA GLY A 198 1.80 3.37 -2.78
C GLY A 198 0.43 3.80 -2.26
N LEU A 199 -0.17 4.83 -2.89
CA LEU A 199 -1.53 5.27 -2.55
C LEU A 199 -2.55 4.20 -2.93
N PHE A 200 -2.40 3.56 -4.09
CA PHE A 200 -3.28 2.48 -4.52
C PHE A 200 -3.28 1.32 -3.52
N ASP A 201 -2.09 0.83 -3.16
CA ASP A 201 -1.94 -0.34 -2.29
C ASP A 201 -2.49 -0.06 -0.88
N LEU A 202 -2.10 1.08 -0.30
CA LEU A 202 -2.44 1.44 1.07
C LEU A 202 -3.93 1.78 1.21
N ALA A 203 -4.46 2.63 0.32
CA ALA A 203 -5.83 3.11 0.44
C ALA A 203 -6.85 1.99 0.19
N LEU A 204 -6.59 1.07 -0.75
CA LEU A 204 -7.45 -0.09 -0.93
C LEU A 204 -7.43 -1.02 0.27
N PHE A 205 -6.25 -1.28 0.84
CA PHE A 205 -6.19 -2.10 2.05
C PHE A 205 -6.97 -1.44 3.19
N ALA A 206 -6.77 -0.14 3.45
CA ALA A 206 -7.50 0.59 4.47
C ALA A 206 -9.02 0.58 4.22
N PHE A 207 -9.46 0.91 3.00
CA PHE A 207 -10.87 0.98 2.62
C PHE A 207 -11.61 -0.32 2.94
N HIS A 208 -11.02 -1.48 2.62
CA HIS A 208 -11.68 -2.76 2.80
C HIS A 208 -11.53 -3.34 4.22
N ASN A 209 -10.50 -2.94 4.98
CA ASN A 209 -10.12 -3.66 6.20
C ASN A 209 -10.15 -2.81 7.49
N ALA A 210 -10.05 -1.48 7.41
CA ALA A 210 -9.82 -0.65 8.60
C ALA A 210 -10.91 -0.82 9.67
N THR A 211 -12.19 -0.76 9.30
CA THR A 211 -13.31 -0.96 10.24
C THR A 211 -13.31 -2.36 10.86
N ALA A 212 -13.05 -3.39 10.05
CA ALA A 212 -13.01 -4.77 10.52
C ALA A 212 -11.82 -5.04 11.45
N LEU A 213 -10.68 -4.37 11.21
CA LEU A 213 -9.52 -4.40 12.10
C LEU A 213 -9.82 -3.66 13.41
N ALA A 214 -10.43 -2.47 13.34
CA ALA A 214 -10.80 -1.68 14.51
C ALA A 214 -11.73 -2.46 15.45
N GLY A 215 -12.72 -3.17 14.91
CA GLY A 215 -13.60 -4.06 15.68
C GLY A 215 -12.92 -5.27 16.33
N LYS A 216 -11.61 -5.47 16.10
CA LYS A 216 -10.77 -6.53 16.67
C LYS A 216 -9.61 -5.98 17.50
N ASP A 217 -9.69 -4.71 17.92
CA ASP A 217 -8.60 -4.01 18.61
C ASP A 217 -7.27 -4.06 17.81
N ARG A 218 -7.38 -3.90 16.49
CA ARG A 218 -6.28 -3.77 15.53
C ARG A 218 -6.49 -2.53 14.68
N GLY A 219 -5.43 -2.03 14.06
CA GLY A 219 -5.48 -0.92 13.12
C GLY A 219 -4.98 -1.34 11.73
N PRO A 220 -5.31 -0.56 10.69
CA PRO A 220 -4.63 -0.66 9.40
C PRO A 220 -3.18 -0.18 9.58
N TYR A 221 -2.25 -1.12 9.80
CA TYR A 221 -0.85 -0.81 10.06
C TYR A 221 -0.01 -0.87 8.79
N PHE A 222 0.94 0.06 8.65
CA PHE A 222 1.74 0.20 7.43
C PHE A 222 3.24 0.25 7.67
N TYR A 223 3.99 -0.34 6.73
CA TYR A 223 5.45 -0.26 6.65
C TYR A 223 5.82 0.61 5.43
N LEU A 224 6.27 1.84 5.64
CA LEU A 224 6.47 2.81 4.55
C LEU A 224 7.90 2.74 3.97
N PRO A 225 8.10 2.34 2.70
CA PRO A 225 9.44 2.04 2.18
C PRO A 225 10.13 3.24 1.52
N LYS A 226 11.47 3.16 1.47
CA LYS A 226 12.34 3.93 0.55
C LYS A 226 12.15 5.46 0.62
N LEU A 227 11.87 6.00 1.81
CA LEU A 227 11.87 7.44 2.05
C LEU A 227 13.30 7.99 1.98
N GLN A 228 13.46 9.18 1.42
CA GLN A 228 14.75 9.88 1.30
C GLN A 228 14.74 11.26 1.96
N SER A 229 13.61 11.69 2.54
CA SER A 229 13.46 12.97 3.21
C SER A 229 12.28 12.97 4.19
N MET A 230 12.31 13.91 5.14
CA MET A 230 11.17 14.12 6.06
C MET A 230 9.95 14.70 5.35
N GLU A 231 10.14 15.43 4.25
CA GLU A 231 9.04 15.94 3.43
C GLU A 231 8.21 14.81 2.82
N GLU A 232 8.85 13.67 2.51
CA GLU A 232 8.14 12.47 2.06
C GLU A 232 7.41 11.74 3.20
N ALA A 233 7.89 11.88 4.44
CA ALA A 233 7.16 11.40 5.62
C ALA A 233 5.94 12.29 5.89
N ALA A 234 6.07 13.61 5.79
CA ALA A 234 4.94 14.54 5.88
C ALA A 234 3.92 14.33 4.76
N LEU A 235 4.37 13.88 3.57
CA LEU A 235 3.46 13.51 2.50
C LEU A 235 2.65 12.26 2.82
N TRP A 236 3.26 11.26 3.47
CA TRP A 236 2.52 10.10 3.99
C TRP A 236 1.52 10.50 5.07
N GLU A 237 1.89 11.43 5.97
CA GLU A 237 0.96 11.96 6.97
C GLU A 237 -0.27 12.56 6.29
N THR A 238 -0.10 13.43 5.28
CA THR A 238 -1.23 13.98 4.50
C THR A 238 -2.11 12.88 3.89
N ALA A 239 -1.51 11.83 3.33
CA ALA A 239 -2.27 10.72 2.75
C ALA A 239 -3.04 9.92 3.82
N LEU A 240 -2.39 9.63 4.96
CA LEU A 240 -2.97 8.87 6.07
C LEU A 240 -4.11 9.65 6.73
N SER A 241 -3.92 10.93 7.06
CA SER A 241 -4.99 11.76 7.65
C SER A 241 -6.20 11.88 6.72
N HIS A 242 -5.98 11.97 5.39
CA HIS A 242 -7.09 12.00 4.43
C HIS A 242 -7.85 10.67 4.40
N ILE A 243 -7.15 9.53 4.51
CA ILE A 243 -7.78 8.21 4.60
C ILE A 243 -8.57 8.08 5.90
N GLU A 244 -8.00 8.48 7.04
CA GLU A 244 -8.68 8.44 8.34
C GLU A 244 -9.96 9.26 8.32
N ALA A 245 -9.90 10.51 7.82
CA ALA A 245 -11.07 11.37 7.67
C ALA A 245 -12.12 10.79 6.72
N SER A 246 -11.69 10.25 5.57
CA SER A 246 -12.59 9.69 4.56
C SER A 246 -13.28 8.41 5.01
N LEU A 247 -12.64 7.63 5.88
CA LEU A 247 -13.15 6.37 6.41
C LEU A 247 -13.80 6.51 7.80
N GLY A 248 -13.78 7.69 8.41
CA GLY A 248 -14.33 7.94 9.74
C GLY A 248 -13.56 7.21 10.86
N LEU A 249 -12.23 7.18 10.77
CA LEU A 249 -11.35 6.51 11.72
C LEU A 249 -10.72 7.47 12.75
N ALA A 250 -10.95 8.78 12.60
CA ALA A 250 -10.43 9.83 13.47
C ALA A 250 -11.28 10.04 14.73
#